data_AF-A0A0D0GX31-F1
#
_entry.id   AF-A0A0D0GX31-F1
#
_cell.length_a   1.000
_cell.length_b   1.000
_cell.length_c   1.000
_cell.angle_alpha   90.00
_cell.angle_beta   90.00
_cell.angle_gamma   90.00
#
_symmetry.space_group_name_H-M   'P 1'
#
loop_
_entity.id
_entity.type
_entity.pdbx_description
1 polymer ?
#
loop_
_entity_poly.entity_id
_entity_poly.type
_entity_poly.pdbx_seq_one_letter_code
_entity_poly.pdbx_strand_id
1 'polypeptide(L)'
;MKKIILYILTFMLNVALYFFLQIIASFVQFGLLGSGVSSNNKTIWVSLSFALLQISLLFLLYKKKILLKDGVILILNVLCVVCLSLYFIVGLFGT
;
A
#
# COMPACT_ATOMS: atom_id res chain seq x y z
N MET A 1 -4.52 18.93 20.83
CA MET A 1 -4.26 19.36 19.43
C MET A 1 -3.01 18.72 18.81
N LYS A 2 -1.82 18.76 19.44
CA LYS A 2 -0.57 18.18 18.89
C LYS A 2 -0.67 16.70 18.47
N LYS A 3 -1.40 15.87 19.22
CA LYS A 3 -1.60 14.44 18.91
C LYS A 3 -2.37 14.24 17.60
N ILE A 4 -3.49 14.95 17.41
CA ILE A 4 -4.35 14.87 16.21
C ILE A 4 -3.56 15.22 14.94
N ILE A 5 -2.73 16.27 14.99
CA ILE A 5 -1.87 16.65 13.87
C ILE A 5 -0.91 15.51 13.51
N LEU A 6 -0.33 14.83 14.52
CA LEU A 6 0.58 13.71 14.31
C LEU A 6 -0.16 12.49 13.72
N TYR A 7 -1.41 12.23 14.12
CA TYR A 7 -2.25 11.19 13.50
C TYR A 7 -2.51 11.49 12.02
N ILE A 8 -2.94 12.72 11.69
CA ILE A 8 -3.22 13.12 10.31
C ILE A 8 -1.96 13.04 9.44
N LEU A 9 -0.82 13.52 9.97
CA LEU A 9 0.45 13.46 9.26
C LEU A 9 0.89 12.01 9.00
N THR A 10 0.73 11.12 9.98
CA THR A 10 1.06 9.70 9.84
C THR A 10 0.16 9.02 8.82
N PHE A 11 -1.13 9.39 8.80
CA PHE A 11 -2.07 8.90 7.81
C PHE A 11 -1.71 9.36 6.40
N MET A 12 -1.47 10.67 6.20
CA MET A 12 -1.02 11.20 4.90
C MET A 12 0.29 10.56 4.45
N LEU A 13 1.24 10.37 5.36
CA LEU A 13 2.51 9.70 5.05
C LEU A 13 2.29 8.25 4.59
N ASN A 14 1.38 7.51 5.24
CA ASN A 14 1.07 6.15 4.83
C ASN A 14 0.39 6.09 3.45
N VAL A 15 -0.53 7.00 3.17
CA VAL A 15 -1.14 7.12 1.83
C VAL A 15 -0.09 7.46 0.78
N ALA A 16 0.81 8.41 1.05
CA ALA A 16 1.90 8.75 0.14
C ALA A 16 2.83 7.55 -0.11
N LEU A 17 3.13 6.78 0.94
CA LEU A 17 3.97 5.58 0.86
C LEU A 17 3.27 4.47 0.05
N TYR A 18 1.93 4.35 0.14
CA TYR A 18 1.14 3.48 -0.73
C TYR A 18 1.32 3.82 -2.19
N PHE A 19 1.10 5.09 -2.56
CA PHE A 19 1.26 5.53 -3.94
C PHE A 19 2.68 5.33 -4.45
N PHE A 20 3.69 5.63 -3.62
CA PHE A 20 5.08 5.40 -3.97
C PHE A 20 5.39 3.91 -4.26
N LEU A 21 4.89 3.00 -3.41
CA LEU A 21 5.04 1.56 -3.63
C LEU A 21 4.29 1.07 -4.88
N GLN A 22 3.11 1.62 -5.17
CA GLN A 22 2.37 1.33 -6.40
C GLN A 22 3.11 1.77 -7.67
N ILE A 23 3.74 2.96 -7.63
CA ILE A 23 4.59 3.44 -8.73
C ILE A 23 5.75 2.46 -8.95
N ILE A 24 6.44 2.05 -7.88
CA ILE A 24 7.52 1.06 -7.97
C ILE A 24 6.99 -0.27 -8.52
N ALA A 25 5.83 -0.73 -8.04
CA ALA A 25 5.20 -1.96 -8.53
C ALA A 25 4.94 -1.89 -10.05
N SER A 26 4.49 -0.74 -10.54
CA SER A 26 4.25 -0.49 -11.97
C SER A 26 5.56 -0.54 -12.78
N PHE A 27 6.64 0.06 -12.26
CA PHE A 27 7.98 -0.03 -12.88
C PHE A 27 8.53 -1.47 -12.88
N VAL A 28 8.37 -2.19 -11.77
CA VAL A 28 8.80 -3.60 -11.65
C VAL A 28 7.99 -4.49 -12.59
N GLN A 29 6.69 -4.27 -12.70
CA GLN A 29 5.83 -4.98 -13.65
C GLN A 29 6.27 -4.70 -15.10
N PHE A 30 6.53 -3.44 -15.43
CA PHE A 30 7.02 -3.06 -16.76
C PHE A 30 8.39 -3.68 -17.07
N GLY A 31 9.32 -3.68 -16.10
CA GLY A 31 10.66 -4.24 -16.25
C GLY A 31 10.70 -5.77 -16.32
N LEU A 32 9.86 -6.46 -15.55
CA LEU A 32 9.83 -7.94 -15.50
C LEU A 32 8.99 -8.57 -16.61
N LEU A 33 7.92 -7.90 -17.05
CA LEU A 33 6.94 -8.49 -17.99
C LEU A 33 6.96 -7.83 -19.38
N GLY A 34 7.68 -6.72 -19.56
CA GLY A 34 7.72 -5.95 -20.80
C GLY A 34 6.42 -5.19 -21.09
N SER A 35 6.47 -4.24 -22.01
CA SER A 35 5.39 -3.30 -22.34
C SER A 35 4.12 -3.91 -22.96
N GLY A 36 4.06 -5.24 -23.15
CA GLY A 36 3.01 -5.90 -23.94
C GLY A 36 2.24 -7.04 -23.27
N VAL A 37 2.64 -7.49 -22.07
CA VAL A 37 1.97 -8.63 -21.40
C VAL A 37 1.23 -8.14 -20.16
N SER A 38 0.12 -7.43 -20.39
CA SER A 38 -0.91 -7.24 -19.37
C SER A 38 -1.68 -8.55 -19.19
N SER A 39 -1.00 -9.60 -18.73
CA SER A 39 -1.69 -10.80 -18.27
C SER A 39 -2.29 -10.45 -16.91
N ASN A 40 -3.60 -10.22 -16.85
CA ASN A 40 -4.32 -9.81 -15.64
C ASN A 40 -3.88 -10.62 -14.41
N ASN A 41 -3.64 -11.92 -14.56
CA ASN A 41 -3.13 -12.76 -13.47
C ASN A 41 -1.78 -12.28 -12.91
N LYS A 42 -0.79 -11.99 -13.73
CA LYS A 42 0.55 -11.62 -13.26
C LYS A 42 0.57 -10.23 -12.60
N THR A 43 -0.24 -9.31 -13.12
CA THR A 43 -0.42 -7.96 -12.55
C THR A 43 -1.01 -8.01 -11.14
N ILE A 44 -1.98 -8.92 -10.91
CA ILE A 44 -2.55 -9.14 -9.58
C ILE A 44 -1.48 -9.66 -8.62
N TRP A 45 -0.69 -10.65 -9.02
CA TRP A 45 0.37 -11.21 -8.16
C TRP A 45 1.43 -10.19 -7.76
N VAL A 46 1.85 -9.33 -8.69
CA VAL A 46 2.81 -8.24 -8.39
C VAL A 46 2.18 -7.23 -7.43
N SER A 47 0.94 -6.79 -7.70
CA SER A 47 0.22 -5.86 -6.83
C SER A 47 -0.02 -6.42 -5.42
N LEU A 48 -0.37 -7.70 -5.32
CA LEU A 48 -0.60 -8.39 -4.05
C LEU A 48 0.70 -8.52 -3.24
N SER A 49 1.82 -8.79 -3.92
CA SER A 49 3.15 -8.87 -3.29
C SER A 49 3.56 -7.51 -2.71
N PHE A 50 3.32 -6.42 -3.43
CA PHE A 50 3.60 -5.06 -2.93
C PHE A 50 2.65 -4.64 -1.81
N ALA A 51 1.37 -5.03 -1.86
CA ALA A 51 0.44 -4.80 -0.76
C ALA A 51 0.88 -5.54 0.53
N LEU A 52 1.32 -6.79 0.41
CA LEU A 52 1.90 -7.54 1.54
C LEU A 52 3.17 -6.87 2.07
N LEU A 53 4.04 -6.39 1.18
CA LEU A 53 5.25 -5.66 1.56
C LEU A 53 4.89 -4.40 2.34
N GLN A 54 3.87 -3.66 1.92
CA GLN A 54 3.38 -2.49 2.61
C GLN A 54 2.79 -2.78 3.99
N ILE A 55 2.00 -3.84 4.13
CA ILE A 55 1.46 -4.28 5.43
C ILE A 55 2.63 -4.67 6.36
N SER A 56 3.65 -5.35 5.83
CA SER A 56 4.85 -5.71 6.58
C SER A 56 5.64 -4.48 7.03
N LEU A 57 5.76 -3.46 6.17
CA LEU A 57 6.39 -2.16 6.49
C LEU A 57 5.62 -1.41 7.59
N LEU A 58 4.30 -1.39 7.52
CA LEU A 58 3.42 -0.82 8.55
C LEU A 58 3.60 -1.52 9.89
N PHE A 59 3.69 -2.85 9.88
CA PHE A 59 3.93 -3.64 11.08
C PHE A 59 5.31 -3.36 11.69
N LEU A 60 6.34 -3.18 10.85
CA LEU A 60 7.70 -2.84 11.28
C LEU A 60 7.78 -1.43 11.89
N LEU A 61 7.07 -0.46 11.28
CA LEU A 61 6.93 0.91 11.79
C LEU A 61 6.18 0.95 13.14
N TYR A 62 5.17 0.08 13.32
CA TYR A 62 4.48 -0.11 14.59
C TYR A 62 5.38 -0.74 15.65
N LYS A 63 6.09 -1.82 15.30
CA LYS A 63 7.02 -2.50 16.21
C LYS A 63 8.13 -1.57 16.71
N LYS A 64 8.65 -0.70 15.85
CA LYS A 64 9.67 0.29 16.23
C LYS A 64 9.10 1.48 17.04
N LYS A 65 7.77 1.60 17.21
CA LYS A 65 7.09 2.71 17.92
C LYS A 65 7.49 4.11 17.46
N ILE A 66 8.04 4.25 16.25
CA ILE A 66 8.57 5.52 15.72
C ILE A 66 7.42 6.46 15.33
N LEU A 67 6.35 5.90 14.74
CA LEU A 67 5.22 6.67 14.18
C LEU A 67 3.84 6.11 14.59
N LEU A 68 3.71 4.79 14.72
CA LEU A 68 2.46 4.11 15.07
C LEU A 68 2.57 3.56 16.50
N LYS A 69 2.19 4.35 17.50
CA LYS A 69 2.12 3.88 18.90
C LYS A 69 0.81 3.20 19.24
N ASP A 70 -0.27 3.56 18.55
CA ASP A 70 -1.61 3.05 18.81
C ASP A 70 -2.02 1.99 17.78
N GLY A 71 -2.46 0.83 18.28
CA GLY A 71 -2.96 -0.27 17.44
C GLY A 71 -4.14 0.14 16.56
N VAL A 72 -4.93 1.12 17.00
CA VAL A 72 -6.07 1.66 16.22
C VAL A 72 -5.59 2.29 14.91
N ILE A 73 -4.46 3.01 14.91
CA ILE A 73 -3.92 3.63 13.69
C ILE A 73 -3.38 2.56 12.75
N LEU A 74 -2.76 1.51 13.29
CA LEU A 74 -2.29 0.39 12.50
C LEU A 74 -3.47 -0.29 11.79
N ILE A 75 -4.55 -0.58 12.52
CA ILE A 75 -5.77 -1.17 11.94
C ILE A 75 -6.36 -0.27 10.85
N LEU A 76 -6.45 1.04 11.09
CA LEU A 76 -7.00 2.00 10.12
C LEU A 76 -6.13 2.07 8.85
N ASN A 77 -4.81 2.04 9.01
CA ASN A 77 -3.85 2.04 7.92
C ASN A 77 -3.89 0.74 7.12
N VAL A 78 -4.00 -0.42 7.78
CA VAL A 78 -4.15 -1.72 7.12
C VAL A 78 -5.47 -1.77 6.35
N LEU A 79 -6.58 -1.34 6.96
CA LEU A 79 -7.88 -1.22 6.27
C LEU A 79 -7.79 -0.31 5.05
N CYS A 80 -7.09 0.82 5.15
CA CYS A 80 -6.91 1.74 4.03
C CYS A 80 -6.12 1.09 2.87
N VAL A 81 -5.03 0.38 3.18
CA VAL A 81 -4.24 -0.37 2.20
C VAL A 81 -5.08 -1.48 1.53
N VAL A 82 -5.90 -2.19 2.30
CA VAL A 82 -6.79 -3.24 1.78
C VAL A 82 -7.90 -2.66 0.90
N CYS A 83 -8.54 -1.56 1.31
CA CYS A 83 -9.55 -0.89 0.47
C CYS A 83 -8.94 -0.35 -0.83
N LEU A 84 -7.76 0.25 -0.77
CA LEU A 84 -7.06 0.74 -1.95
C LEU A 84 -6.61 -0.40 -2.87
N SER A 85 -6.12 -1.52 -2.32
CA SER A 85 -5.72 -2.66 -3.14
C SER A 85 -6.93 -3.31 -3.82
N LEU A 86 -8.05 -3.44 -3.11
CA LEU A 86 -9.32 -3.91 -3.68
C LEU A 86 -9.83 -2.98 -4.78
N TYR A 87 -9.76 -1.66 -4.58
CA TYR A 87 -10.14 -0.69 -5.60
C TYR A 87 -9.32 -0.86 -6.89
N PHE A 88 -8.01 -1.04 -6.77
CA PHE A 88 -7.15 -1.28 -7.93
C PHE A 88 -7.40 -2.64 -8.59
N ILE A 89 -7.60 -3.70 -7.82
CA ILE A 89 -7.88 -5.05 -8.35
C ILE A 89 -9.24 -5.08 -9.06
N VAL A 90 -10.29 -4.55 -8.43
CA VAL A 90 -11.65 -4.51 -9.00
C VAL A 90 -11.71 -3.55 -10.18
N GLY A 91 -11.05 -2.39 -10.10
CA GLY A 91 -10.95 -1.43 -11.20
C GLY A 91 -10.24 -1.99 -12.43
N LEU A 92 -9.28 -2.90 -12.26
CA LEU A 92 -8.60 -3.60 -13.36
C LEU A 92 -9.43 -4.72 -14.00
N PHE A 93 -10.43 -5.27 -13.30
CA PHE A 93 -11.32 -6.33 -13.82
C PHE A 93 -12.64 -5.81 -14.41
N GLY A 94 -13.00 -4.56 -14.12
CA GLY A 94 -14.27 -3.95 -14.53
C GLY A 94 -14.30 -3.30 -15.92
N THR A 95 -13.21 -3.38 -16.68
CA THR A 95 -13.08 -2.88 -18.06
C THR A 95 -12.58 -3.97 -18.98
#